data_AF-A0A1U7DQH6-F1
#
_entry.id   AF-A0A1U7DQH6-F1
#
_cell.length_a   1.000
_cell.length_b   1.000
_cell.length_c   1.000
_cell.angle_alpha   90.00
_cell.angle_beta   90.00
_cell.angle_gamma   90.00
#
_symmetry.space_group_name_H-M   'P 1'
#
loop_
_entity.id
_entity.type
_entity.pdbx_description
1 polymer ?
#
loop_
_entity_poly.entity_id
_entity_poly.type
_entity_poly.pdbx_seq_one_letter_code
_entity_poly.pdbx_strand_id
1 'polypeptide(L)'
;MKKPIRATLLIIFVLTGLSVFSQEVILNQSIYQVNKNTIFKEGVDVTNDLSKEEKSEIFKIYKKQQKDITKIKKAQKKAEKEQEKAEKKVEKKKKQAEKALKKKEKAQANYDKAIEKHEAALSKYEKLKNKGKLSPVAEAKWKEKIAHLKTKIAKAQKKLE
;
A
#
# COMPACT_ATOMS: atom_id res chain seq x y z
N MET A 1 0.15 -17.33 -12.77
CA MET A 1 1.61 -17.51 -12.87
C MET A 1 2.31 -16.19 -12.52
N LYS A 2 2.88 -16.04 -11.32
CA LYS A 2 3.59 -14.81 -10.87
C LYS A 2 4.84 -15.17 -10.06
N LYS A 3 5.74 -15.98 -10.62
CA LYS A 3 6.90 -16.53 -9.90
C LYS A 3 8.31 -16.43 -10.56
N PRO A 4 8.56 -15.77 -11.72
CA PRO A 4 9.96 -15.60 -12.15
C PRO A 4 10.62 -14.34 -11.57
N ILE A 5 9.88 -13.24 -11.35
CA ILE A 5 10.46 -11.93 -11.00
C ILE A 5 11.26 -11.96 -9.68
N ARG A 6 10.78 -12.71 -8.67
CA ARG A 6 11.47 -12.83 -7.37
C ARG A 6 12.76 -13.63 -7.47
N ALA A 7 12.79 -14.69 -8.29
CA ALA A 7 13.99 -15.49 -8.49
C ALA A 7 15.05 -14.69 -9.28
N THR A 8 14.64 -13.95 -10.30
CA THR A 8 15.54 -13.10 -11.09
C THR A 8 16.16 -11.97 -10.27
N LEU A 9 15.39 -11.31 -9.39
CA LEU A 9 15.93 -10.27 -8.48
C LEU A 9 16.93 -10.85 -7.46
N LEU A 10 16.71 -12.07 -6.99
CA LEU A 10 17.58 -12.74 -6.01
C LEU A 10 18.91 -13.17 -6.64
N ILE A 11 18.89 -13.61 -7.91
CA ILE A 11 20.08 -13.95 -8.69
C ILE A 11 20.93 -12.70 -8.98
N ILE A 12 20.32 -11.57 -9.32
CA ILE A 12 21.02 -10.28 -9.50
C ILE A 12 21.67 -9.83 -8.19
N PHE A 13 20.97 -9.96 -7.05
CA PHE A 13 21.50 -9.60 -5.73
C PHE A 13 22.73 -10.43 -5.35
N VAL A 14 22.72 -11.74 -5.62
CA VAL A 14 23.86 -12.64 -5.35
C VAL A 14 25.06 -12.35 -6.27
N LEU A 15 24.84 -12.05 -7.56
CA LEU A 15 25.92 -11.71 -8.50
C LEU A 15 26.58 -10.37 -8.17
N THR A 16 25.84 -9.39 -7.65
CA THR A 16 26.41 -8.10 -7.20
C THR A 16 27.09 -8.17 -5.83
N GLY A 17 26.83 -9.22 -5.03
CA GLY A 17 27.31 -9.35 -3.65
C GLY A 17 28.78 -9.75 -3.49
N LEU A 18 29.46 -10.15 -4.58
CA LEU A 18 30.87 -10.55 -4.57
C LEU A 18 31.86 -9.41 -4.87
N SER A 19 31.38 -8.18 -5.05
CA SER A 19 32.27 -7.02 -5.21
C SER A 19 32.87 -6.66 -3.84
N VAL A 20 34.10 -7.12 -3.65
CA VAL A 20 34.97 -6.91 -2.49
C VAL A 20 34.90 -5.45 -2.03
N PHE A 21 34.76 -5.24 -0.72
CA PHE A 21 34.52 -3.97 -0.02
C PHE A 21 35.71 -2.98 -0.06
N SER A 22 36.30 -2.73 -1.23
CA SER A 22 37.38 -1.76 -1.42
C SER A 22 36.90 -0.62 -2.32
N GLN A 23 37.21 0.63 -1.97
CA GLN A 23 36.84 1.80 -2.80
C GLN A 23 38.01 2.19 -3.68
N GLU A 24 37.73 2.39 -4.96
CA GLU A 24 38.72 2.79 -5.95
C GLU A 24 38.92 4.31 -5.97
N VAL A 25 40.19 4.71 -5.85
CA VAL A 25 40.66 6.09 -5.89
C VAL A 25 41.63 6.22 -7.07
N ILE A 26 41.37 7.19 -7.94
CA ILE A 26 42.24 7.48 -9.09
C ILE A 26 43.14 8.65 -8.70
N LEU A 27 44.45 8.45 -8.75
CA LEU A 27 45.47 9.48 -8.59
C LEU A 27 46.57 9.28 -9.64
N ASN A 28 46.90 10.33 -10.40
CA ASN A 28 47.96 10.28 -11.42
C ASN A 28 47.83 9.10 -12.40
N GLN A 29 46.61 8.85 -12.90
CA GLN A 29 46.26 7.73 -13.80
C GLN A 29 46.46 6.32 -13.22
N SER A 30 46.88 6.19 -11.96
CA SER A 30 46.93 4.92 -11.23
C SER A 30 45.63 4.70 -10.43
N ILE A 31 45.12 3.47 -10.47
CA ILE A 31 43.94 3.05 -9.71
C ILE A 31 44.42 2.41 -8.40
N TYR A 32 44.01 3.00 -7.28
CA TYR A 32 44.30 2.51 -5.94
C TYR A 32 43.03 2.02 -5.28
N GLN A 33 43.11 0.90 -4.58
CA GLN A 33 42.02 0.31 -3.81
C GLN A 33 42.26 0.60 -2.32
N VAL A 34 41.38 1.39 -1.70
CA VAL A 34 41.53 1.84 -0.32
C VAL A 34 40.60 1.06 0.60
N ASN A 35 41.17 0.44 1.64
CA ASN A 35 40.43 -0.25 2.69
C ASN A 35 40.86 0.27 4.08
N LYS A 36 40.03 1.14 4.66
CA LYS A 36 40.28 1.82 5.95
C LYS A 36 41.61 2.61 5.95
N ASN A 37 42.71 1.93 6.25
CA ASN A 37 44.05 2.48 6.43
C ASN A 37 45.10 1.86 5.48
N THR A 38 44.73 0.88 4.67
CA THR A 38 45.64 0.27 3.69
C THR A 38 45.27 0.70 2.28
N ILE A 39 46.30 0.88 1.45
CA ILE A 39 46.22 1.27 0.05
C ILE A 39 46.80 0.13 -0.77
N PHE A 40 45.98 -0.43 -1.64
CA PHE A 40 46.36 -1.48 -2.56
C PHE A 40 46.49 -0.93 -3.97
N LYS A 41 47.44 -1.44 -4.76
CA LYS A 41 47.52 -1.25 -6.20
C LYS A 41 47.60 -2.63 -6.84
N GLU A 42 46.65 -2.95 -7.73
CA GLU A 42 46.58 -4.28 -8.37
C GLU A 42 46.54 -5.46 -7.39
N GLY A 43 46.00 -5.25 -6.18
CA GLY A 43 45.92 -6.26 -5.12
C GLY A 43 47.15 -6.37 -4.22
N VAL A 44 48.23 -5.63 -4.49
CA VAL A 44 49.44 -5.56 -3.65
C VAL A 44 49.34 -4.38 -2.68
N ASP A 45 49.67 -4.59 -1.41
CA ASP A 45 49.72 -3.53 -0.40
C ASP A 45 50.93 -2.61 -0.65
N VAL A 46 50.65 -1.38 -1.07
CA VAL A 46 51.66 -0.34 -1.35
C VAL A 46 51.64 0.75 -0.27
N THR A 47 51.03 0.47 0.89
CA THR A 47 50.84 1.46 1.95
C THR A 47 52.15 2.01 2.50
N ASN A 48 53.24 1.24 2.47
CA ASN A 48 54.55 1.69 2.96
C ASN A 48 55.40 2.35 1.88
N ASP A 49 55.19 1.97 0.61
CA ASP A 49 56.00 2.43 -0.53
C ASP A 49 55.61 3.82 -1.04
N LEU A 50 54.38 4.28 -0.73
CA LEU A 50 53.92 5.61 -1.08
C LEU A 50 54.55 6.70 -0.21
N SER A 51 54.71 7.91 -0.77
CA SER A 51 55.10 9.09 0.02
C SER A 51 53.99 9.52 0.99
N LYS A 52 54.32 10.34 1.99
CA LYS A 52 53.35 10.81 2.99
C LYS A 52 52.29 11.72 2.34
N GLU A 53 52.71 12.47 1.33
CA GLU A 53 51.91 13.37 0.52
C GLU A 53 50.89 12.59 -0.30
N GLU A 54 51.33 11.57 -1.05
CA GLU A 54 50.44 10.73 -1.88
C GLU A 54 49.42 9.97 -1.03
N LYS A 55 49.83 9.39 0.10
CA LYS A 55 48.88 8.75 1.05
C LYS A 55 47.80 9.73 1.49
N SER A 56 48.20 10.95 1.83
CA SER A 56 47.28 12.00 2.28
C SER A 56 46.25 12.37 1.20
N GLU A 57 46.69 12.49 -0.05
CA GLU A 57 45.80 12.75 -1.19
C GLU A 57 44.83 11.60 -1.46
N ILE A 58 45.32 10.36 -1.48
CA ILE A 58 44.50 9.16 -1.68
C ILE A 58 43.42 9.09 -0.58
N PHE A 59 43.78 9.27 0.69
CA PHE A 59 42.82 9.27 1.79
C PHE A 59 41.84 10.45 1.75
N LYS A 60 42.26 11.63 1.27
CA LYS A 60 41.36 12.78 1.08
C LYS A 60 40.30 12.48 0.02
N ILE A 61 40.71 11.90 -1.12
CA ILE A 61 39.79 11.51 -2.20
C ILE A 61 38.83 10.42 -1.71
N TYR A 62 39.35 9.37 -1.06
CA TYR A 62 38.54 8.32 -0.44
C TYR A 62 37.49 8.89 0.54
N LYS A 63 37.90 9.77 1.46
CA LYS A 63 36.98 10.40 2.42
C LYS A 63 35.91 11.24 1.72
N LYS A 64 36.25 11.91 0.62
CA LYS A 64 35.29 12.69 -0.18
C LYS A 64 34.28 11.78 -0.86
N GLN A 65 34.73 10.75 -1.56
CA GLN A 65 33.87 9.73 -2.18
C GLN A 65 32.94 9.07 -1.15
N GLN A 66 33.47 8.67 0.00
CA GLN A 66 32.67 8.06 1.08
C GLN A 66 31.59 9.01 1.61
N LYS A 67 31.91 10.31 1.77
CA LYS A 67 30.94 11.33 2.15
C LYS A 67 29.85 11.48 1.09
N ASP A 68 30.21 11.51 -0.18
CA ASP A 68 29.25 11.67 -1.28
C ASP A 68 28.35 10.44 -1.44
N ILE A 69 28.90 9.23 -1.35
CA ILE A 69 28.12 7.97 -1.28
C ILE A 69 27.16 8.00 -0.09
N THR A 70 27.61 8.46 1.08
CA THR A 70 26.76 8.55 2.27
C THR A 70 25.62 9.56 2.08
N LYS A 71 25.88 10.70 1.44
CA LYS A 71 24.85 11.69 1.09
C LYS A 71 23.85 11.11 0.11
N ILE A 72 24.31 10.44 -0.95
CA ILE A 72 23.46 9.79 -1.96
C ILE A 72 22.58 8.73 -1.30
N LYS A 73 23.13 7.84 -0.46
CA LYS A 73 22.35 6.83 0.28
C LYS A 73 21.31 7.47 1.20
N LYS A 74 21.65 8.56 1.89
CA LYS A 74 20.70 9.30 2.74
C LYS A 74 19.59 9.93 1.90
N ALA A 75 19.92 10.50 0.75
CA ALA A 75 18.94 11.09 -0.17
C ALA A 75 18.01 10.02 -0.75
N GLN A 76 18.55 8.89 -1.23
CA GLN A 76 17.77 7.74 -1.70
C GLN A 76 16.83 7.21 -0.62
N LYS A 77 17.33 7.00 0.61
CA LYS A 77 16.49 6.53 1.73
C LYS A 77 15.39 7.52 2.11
N LYS A 78 15.63 8.83 1.95
CA LYS A 78 14.59 9.86 2.16
C LYS A 78 13.54 9.77 1.05
N ALA A 79 13.96 9.71 -0.22
CA ALA A 79 13.06 9.59 -1.36
C ALA A 79 12.19 8.32 -1.28
N GLU A 80 12.80 7.17 -0.94
CA GLU A 80 12.08 5.91 -0.76
C GLU A 80 11.02 6.01 0.36
N LYS A 81 11.38 6.62 1.50
CA LYS A 81 10.44 6.85 2.60
C LYS A 81 9.31 7.80 2.22
N GLU A 82 9.58 8.81 1.40
CA GLU A 82 8.56 9.75 0.92
C GLU A 82 7.61 9.08 -0.06
N GLN A 83 8.15 8.27 -0.98
CA GLN A 83 7.35 7.46 -1.89
C GLN A 83 6.47 6.45 -1.13
N GLU A 84 7.02 5.71 -0.17
CA GLU A 84 6.27 4.77 0.65
C GLU A 84 5.13 5.46 1.42
N LYS A 85 5.40 6.65 1.97
CA LYS A 85 4.37 7.46 2.64
C LYS A 85 3.28 7.92 1.66
N ALA A 86 3.65 8.33 0.45
CA ALA A 86 2.71 8.74 -0.58
C ALA A 86 1.81 7.58 -1.01
N GLU A 87 2.39 6.41 -1.29
CA GLU A 87 1.67 5.18 -1.63
C GLU A 87 0.70 4.77 -0.53
N LYS A 88 1.16 4.76 0.74
CA LYS A 88 0.29 4.48 1.90
C LYS A 88 -0.87 5.45 2.04
N LYS A 89 -0.66 6.75 1.74
CA LYS A 89 -1.75 7.74 1.78
C LYS A 89 -2.78 7.47 0.68
N VAL A 90 -2.33 7.15 -0.54
CA VAL A 90 -3.21 6.82 -1.66
C VAL A 90 -4.01 5.55 -1.37
N GLU A 91 -3.36 4.50 -0.86
CA GLU A 91 -4.02 3.25 -0.50
C GLU A 91 -5.08 3.46 0.59
N LYS A 92 -4.76 4.23 1.64
CA LYS A 92 -5.73 4.57 2.70
C LYS A 92 -6.94 5.31 2.14
N LYS A 93 -6.74 6.29 1.25
CA LYS A 93 -7.84 7.03 0.61
C LYS A 93 -8.70 6.10 -0.26
N LYS A 94 -8.10 5.24 -1.08
CA LYS A 94 -8.81 4.24 -1.88
C LYS A 94 -9.65 3.31 -1.01
N LYS A 95 -9.07 2.79 0.07
CA LYS A 95 -9.77 1.88 1.01
C LYS A 95 -10.92 2.58 1.75
N GLN A 96 -10.77 3.85 2.11
CA GLN A 96 -11.86 4.63 2.71
C GLN A 96 -13.00 4.87 1.72
N ALA A 97 -12.67 5.24 0.48
CA ALA A 97 -13.65 5.42 -0.59
C ALA A 97 -14.40 4.11 -0.89
N GLU A 98 -13.69 2.98 -1.02
CA GLU A 98 -14.30 1.68 -1.24
C GLU A 98 -15.22 1.26 -0.09
N LYS A 99 -14.81 1.49 1.17
CA LYS A 99 -15.66 1.23 2.33
C LYS A 99 -16.90 2.11 2.35
N ALA A 100 -16.78 3.39 1.98
CA ALA A 100 -17.92 4.30 1.91
C ALA A 100 -18.90 3.87 0.82
N LEU A 101 -18.39 3.50 -0.35
CA LEU A 101 -19.20 2.99 -1.46
C LEU A 101 -19.92 1.69 -1.07
N LYS A 102 -19.22 0.71 -0.49
CA LYS A 102 -19.82 -0.53 0.02
C LYS A 102 -20.89 -0.29 1.09
N LYS A 103 -20.73 0.74 1.93
CA LYS A 103 -21.75 1.12 2.92
C LYS A 103 -23.00 1.67 2.24
N LYS A 104 -22.83 2.55 1.24
CA LYS A 104 -23.94 3.09 0.45
C LYS A 104 -24.69 2.00 -0.31
N GLU A 105 -23.97 1.12 -1.01
CA GLU A 105 -24.56 -0.02 -1.72
C GLU A 105 -25.36 -0.93 -0.77
N LYS A 106 -24.83 -1.24 0.41
CA LYS A 106 -25.55 -2.01 1.42
C LYS A 106 -26.78 -1.29 1.97
N ALA A 107 -26.69 0.02 2.16
CA ALA A 107 -27.84 0.82 2.60
C ALA A 107 -28.94 0.82 1.53
N GLN A 108 -28.57 0.98 0.26
CA GLN A 108 -29.50 0.92 -0.87
C GLN A 108 -30.17 -0.44 -0.98
N ALA A 109 -29.38 -1.51 -0.99
CA ALA A 109 -29.91 -2.88 -1.06
C ALA A 109 -30.85 -3.21 0.11
N ASN A 110 -30.62 -2.64 1.30
CA ASN A 110 -31.52 -2.80 2.45
C ASN A 110 -32.81 -2.01 2.30
N TYR A 111 -32.75 -0.81 1.72
CA TYR A 111 -33.91 0.01 1.41
C TYR A 111 -34.79 -0.66 0.35
N ASP A 112 -34.19 -1.12 -0.75
CA ASP A 112 -34.89 -1.81 -1.83
C ASP A 112 -35.60 -3.07 -1.32
N LYS A 113 -34.90 -3.89 -0.52
CA LYS A 113 -35.50 -5.07 0.14
C LYS A 113 -36.63 -4.72 1.11
N ALA A 114 -36.61 -3.55 1.73
CA ALA A 114 -37.67 -3.11 2.63
C ALA A 114 -38.92 -2.70 1.83
N ILE A 115 -38.73 -2.02 0.68
CA ILE A 115 -39.79 -1.69 -0.28
C ILE A 115 -40.43 -2.98 -0.82
N GLU A 116 -39.62 -3.90 -1.35
CA GLU A 116 -40.09 -5.16 -1.93
C GLU A 116 -40.97 -5.95 -0.94
N LYS A 117 -40.55 -6.03 0.33
CA LYS A 117 -41.33 -6.70 1.39
C LYS A 117 -42.64 -6.00 1.70
N HIS A 118 -42.67 -4.67 1.66
CA HIS A 118 -43.87 -3.89 1.88
C HIS A 118 -44.85 -4.06 0.72
N GLU A 119 -44.39 -3.98 -0.52
CA GLU A 119 -45.20 -4.20 -1.72
C GLU A 119 -45.77 -5.61 -1.78
N ALA A 120 -44.95 -6.63 -1.49
CA ALA A 120 -45.42 -8.01 -1.42
C ALA A 120 -46.48 -8.21 -0.32
N ALA A 121 -46.33 -7.53 0.82
CA ALA A 121 -47.31 -7.55 1.90
C ALA A 121 -48.62 -6.83 1.50
N LEU A 122 -48.54 -5.68 0.84
CA LEU A 122 -49.70 -4.95 0.32
C LEU A 122 -50.45 -5.80 -0.72
N SER A 123 -49.75 -6.33 -1.72
CA SER A 123 -50.36 -7.17 -2.76
C SER A 123 -51.07 -8.39 -2.17
N LYS A 124 -50.47 -9.04 -1.15
CA LYS A 124 -51.10 -10.18 -0.48
C LYS A 124 -52.32 -9.77 0.34
N TYR A 125 -52.26 -8.63 1.04
CA TYR A 125 -53.39 -8.09 1.78
C TYR A 125 -54.56 -7.75 0.85
N GLU A 126 -54.32 -7.04 -0.24
CA GLU A 126 -55.33 -6.69 -1.25
C GLU A 126 -55.98 -7.93 -1.85
N LYS A 127 -55.18 -8.94 -2.25
CA LYS A 127 -55.70 -10.20 -2.77
C LYS A 127 -56.61 -10.92 -1.77
N LEU A 128 -56.27 -10.91 -0.48
CA LEU A 128 -57.09 -11.58 0.54
C LEU A 128 -58.36 -10.78 0.87
N LYS A 129 -58.26 -9.44 0.89
CA LYS A 129 -59.39 -8.53 1.08
C LYS A 129 -60.40 -8.67 -0.07
N ASN A 130 -59.93 -8.65 -1.31
CA ASN A 130 -60.78 -8.81 -2.50
C ASN A 130 -61.46 -10.17 -2.56
N LYS A 131 -60.85 -11.22 -1.98
CA LYS A 131 -61.44 -12.56 -1.88
C LYS A 131 -62.38 -12.72 -0.69
N GLY A 132 -62.58 -11.70 0.15
CA GLY A 132 -63.40 -11.78 1.36
C GLY A 132 -62.84 -12.74 2.42
N LYS A 133 -61.56 -13.12 2.35
CA LYS A 133 -60.93 -14.12 3.23
C LYS A 133 -60.29 -13.50 4.49
N LEU A 134 -60.62 -12.25 4.80
CA LEU A 134 -60.13 -11.56 5.99
C LEU A 134 -61.25 -11.46 7.03
N SER A 135 -61.02 -12.03 8.22
CA SER A 135 -61.80 -11.68 9.40
C SER A 135 -61.37 -10.30 9.92
N PRO A 136 -62.20 -9.61 10.72
CA PRO A 136 -61.85 -8.31 11.31
C PRO A 136 -60.53 -8.33 12.10
N VAL A 137 -60.29 -9.42 12.84
CA VAL A 137 -59.04 -9.63 13.60
C VAL A 137 -57.84 -9.82 12.68
N ALA A 138 -58.00 -10.59 11.59
CA ALA A 138 -56.93 -10.77 10.61
C ALA A 138 -56.61 -9.47 9.85
N GLU A 139 -57.63 -8.64 9.58
CA GLU A 139 -57.46 -7.33 8.95
C GLU A 139 -56.60 -6.39 9.82
N ALA A 140 -56.86 -6.35 11.13
CA ALA A 140 -56.05 -5.57 12.07
C ALA A 140 -54.58 -6.01 12.05
N LYS A 141 -54.31 -7.33 12.11
CA LYS A 141 -52.94 -7.87 12.05
C LYS A 141 -52.22 -7.53 10.74
N TRP A 142 -52.94 -7.53 9.61
CA TRP A 142 -52.36 -7.14 8.33
C TRP A 142 -52.01 -5.65 8.27
N LYS A 143 -52.91 -4.78 8.76
CA LYS A 143 -52.66 -3.33 8.87
C LYS A 143 -51.46 -3.04 9.76
N GLU A 144 -51.35 -3.71 10.90
CA GLU A 144 -50.19 -3.59 11.81
C GLU A 144 -48.90 -4.01 11.12
N LYS A 145 -48.90 -5.15 10.41
CA LYS A 145 -47.72 -5.63 9.66
C LYS A 145 -47.28 -4.65 8.57
N ILE A 146 -48.23 -4.09 7.81
CA ILE A 146 -47.96 -3.10 6.77
C ILE A 146 -47.38 -1.82 7.40
N ALA A 147 -47.98 -1.33 8.49
CA ALA A 147 -47.47 -0.17 9.22
C ALA A 147 -46.04 -0.42 9.72
N HIS A 148 -45.77 -1.59 10.31
CA HIS A 148 -44.43 -1.97 10.73
C HIS A 148 -43.43 -2.00 9.57
N LEU A 149 -43.80 -2.53 8.41
CA LEU A 149 -42.95 -2.52 7.21
C LEU A 149 -42.69 -1.09 6.69
N LYS A 150 -43.69 -0.21 6.73
CA LYS A 150 -43.54 1.21 6.40
C LYS A 150 -42.54 1.90 7.33
N THR A 151 -42.56 1.60 8.64
CA THR A 151 -41.54 2.13 9.57
C THR A 151 -40.14 1.60 9.25
N LYS A 152 -40.01 0.36 8.78
CA LYS A 152 -38.72 -0.22 8.36
C LYS A 152 -38.17 0.47 7.11
N ILE A 153 -39.02 0.82 6.15
CA ILE A 153 -38.64 1.62 4.97
C ILE A 153 -38.12 2.99 5.42
N ALA A 154 -38.85 3.72 6.27
CA ALA A 154 -38.42 5.02 6.78
C ALA A 154 -37.07 4.94 7.52
N LYS A 155 -36.86 3.90 8.33
CA LYS A 155 -35.58 3.65 9.01
C LYS A 155 -34.44 3.30 8.05
N ALA A 156 -34.73 2.64 6.92
CA ALA A 156 -33.73 2.33 5.89
C ALA A 156 -33.41 3.58 5.04
N GLN A 157 -34.41 4.40 4.72
CA GLN A 157 -34.24 5.67 4.01
C GLN A 157 -33.35 6.64 4.80
N LYS A 158 -33.58 6.76 6.12
CA LYS A 158 -32.72 7.58 6.99
C LYS A 158 -31.26 7.10 7.06
N LYS A 159 -30.96 5.87 6.63
CA LYS A 159 -29.59 5.33 6.56
C LYS A 159 -28.94 5.54 5.19
N LEU A 160 -29.70 5.98 4.19
CA LEU A 160 -29.21 6.38 2.87
C LEU A 160 -28.79 7.85 2.84
N GLU A 161 -29.52 8.70 3.58
CA GLU A 161 -29.19 10.10 3.88
C GLU A 161 -27.95 10.21 4.80
#